data_AF-A0A7Y2DHS9-F1
#
_entry.id   AF-A0A7Y2DHS9-F1
#
_cell.length_a   1.000
_cell.length_b   1.000
_cell.length_c   1.000
_cell.angle_alpha   90.00
_cell.angle_beta   90.00
_cell.angle_gamma   90.00
#
_symmetry.space_group_name_H-M   'P 1'
#
loop_
_entity.id
_entity.type
_entity.pdbx_description
1 polymer ?
#
loop_
_entity_poly.entity_id
_entity_poly.type
_entity_poly.pdbx_seq_one_letter_code
_entity_poly.pdbx_strand_id
1 'polypeptide(L)'
;FAEKEIARLGQEIENGAKMVKVWKNFGMVTKDAGGNFIQIDDVRLQPIWDFLKDKGIPVMAHIGEPVQAWRPLDDPNNPHFGYYSEHPQYHAFKHPEIPAYETIITARDNWIKKNSDLQILSAHKGSMSHDVGMISERLESYPNMYVEPAARFGDLAGQDSKKVSAFFEKYQDRIFFGTDYGNNGEQGDMTDADLQKEREQLDADYTQLWKYLSTTDPLEIRNQKTVGLGLPESILQKVYYQNAANFLKLE
;
A
#
# COMPACT_ATOMS: atom_id res chain seq x y z
N PHE A 1 -13.10 15.39 18.00
CA PHE A 1 -12.18 14.42 17.38
C PHE A 1 -11.13 15.15 16.56
N ALA A 2 -11.50 15.80 15.44
CA ALA A 2 -10.55 16.45 14.54
C ALA A 2 -9.58 17.42 15.24
N GLU A 3 -10.05 18.31 16.11
CA GLU A 3 -9.18 19.24 16.86
C GLU A 3 -8.12 18.52 17.71
N LYS A 4 -8.49 17.42 18.37
CA LYS A 4 -7.58 16.60 19.17
C LYS A 4 -6.53 15.92 18.30
N GLU A 5 -6.94 15.35 17.17
CA GLU A 5 -6.02 14.71 16.24
C GLU A 5 -5.08 15.73 15.59
N ILE A 6 -5.58 16.91 15.22
CA ILE A 6 -4.77 18.01 14.68
C ILE A 6 -3.72 18.45 15.71
N ALA A 7 -4.09 18.60 16.99
CA ALA A 7 -3.14 18.94 18.04
C ALA A 7 -2.04 17.88 18.20
N ARG A 8 -2.41 16.58 18.18
CA ARG A 8 -1.43 15.48 18.22
C ARG A 8 -0.51 15.51 17.01
N LEU A 9 -1.08 15.58 15.81
CA LEU A 9 -0.34 15.62 14.55
C LEU A 9 0.61 16.82 14.50
N GLY A 10 0.17 17.99 14.98
CA GLY A 10 1.01 19.17 15.11
C GLY A 10 2.27 18.91 15.92
N GLN A 11 2.13 18.29 17.09
CA GLN A 11 3.27 17.92 17.93
C GLN A 11 4.19 16.89 17.27
N GLU A 12 3.63 15.87 16.62
CA GLU A 12 4.40 14.82 15.92
C GLU A 12 5.18 15.41 14.73
N ILE A 13 4.57 16.34 13.99
CA ILE A 13 5.21 17.05 12.87
C ILE A 13 6.34 17.95 13.39
N GLU A 14 6.12 18.70 14.47
CA GLU A 14 7.15 19.51 15.13
C GLU A 14 8.32 18.65 15.63
N ASN A 15 8.04 17.41 16.05
CA ASN A 15 9.04 16.43 16.46
C ASN A 15 9.73 15.72 15.27
N GLY A 16 9.43 16.10 14.03
CA GLY A 16 10.13 15.64 12.83
C GLY A 16 9.38 14.61 11.97
N ALA A 17 8.12 14.28 12.28
CA ALA A 17 7.32 13.44 11.41
C ALA A 17 7.15 14.10 10.01
N LYS A 18 7.45 13.33 8.95
CA LYS A 18 7.42 13.81 7.56
C LYS A 18 6.20 13.34 6.76
N MET A 19 5.41 12.43 7.30
CA MET A 19 4.25 11.83 6.62
C MET A 19 3.29 11.25 7.65
N VAL A 20 1.99 11.27 7.35
CA VAL A 20 0.95 10.64 8.19
C VAL A 20 0.48 9.34 7.55
N LYS A 21 0.43 8.25 8.33
CA LYS A 21 -0.18 6.98 7.90
C LYS A 21 -1.65 6.94 8.30
N VAL A 22 -2.51 6.65 7.32
CA VAL A 22 -3.90 6.25 7.56
C VAL A 22 -4.02 4.75 7.33
N TRP A 23 -4.58 4.07 8.33
CA TRP A 23 -4.80 2.62 8.33
C TRP A 23 -6.16 2.26 7.72
N LYS A 24 -6.29 1.01 7.28
CA LYS A 24 -7.49 0.41 6.66
C LYS A 24 -8.74 0.35 7.52
N ASN A 25 -8.68 0.91 8.73
CA ASN A 25 -9.80 0.92 9.67
C ASN A 25 -10.98 1.73 9.11
N PHE A 26 -10.72 2.80 8.35
CA PHE A 26 -11.76 3.52 7.63
C PHE A 26 -12.32 2.65 6.51
N GLY A 27 -13.64 2.50 6.51
CA GLY A 27 -14.39 1.66 5.59
C GLY A 27 -14.49 0.18 5.99
N MET A 28 -13.71 -0.30 6.98
CA MET A 28 -13.71 -1.73 7.36
C MET A 28 -13.90 -2.02 8.84
N VAL A 29 -13.56 -1.10 9.74
CA VAL A 29 -13.56 -1.35 11.20
C VAL A 29 -14.21 -0.22 11.97
N THR A 30 -13.81 1.02 11.71
CA THR A 30 -14.25 2.18 12.48
C THR A 30 -15.70 2.50 12.15
N LYS A 31 -16.55 2.53 13.18
CA LYS A 31 -17.96 2.90 13.09
C LYS A 31 -18.24 4.17 13.88
N ASP A 32 -19.23 4.93 13.44
CA ASP A 32 -19.77 6.04 14.22
C ASP A 32 -20.76 5.58 15.30
N ALA A 33 -21.29 6.54 16.07
CA ALA A 33 -22.24 6.25 17.14
C ALA A 33 -23.57 5.64 16.63
N GLY A 34 -23.87 5.76 15.34
CA GLY A 34 -25.02 5.10 14.70
C GLY A 34 -24.71 3.70 14.20
N GLY A 35 -23.48 3.21 14.36
CA GLY A 35 -23.04 1.91 13.87
C GLY A 35 -22.65 1.89 12.38
N ASN A 36 -22.59 3.04 11.71
CA ASN A 36 -22.22 3.13 10.31
C ASN A 36 -20.70 3.18 10.16
N PHE A 37 -20.15 2.44 9.18
CA PHE A 37 -18.72 2.50 8.89
C PHE A 37 -18.33 3.90 8.40
N ILE A 38 -17.30 4.47 9.03
CA ILE A 38 -16.74 5.75 8.64
C ILE A 38 -15.83 5.52 7.44
N GLN A 39 -16.16 6.12 6.30
CA GLN A 39 -15.35 6.09 5.08
C GLN A 39 -14.25 7.17 5.12
N ILE A 40 -13.21 7.01 4.31
CA ILE A 40 -12.08 7.96 4.28
C ILE A 40 -12.47 9.35 3.75
N ASP A 41 -13.51 9.44 2.93
CA ASP A 41 -14.08 10.69 2.41
C ASP A 41 -15.14 11.32 3.34
N ASP A 42 -15.32 10.80 4.55
CA ASP A 42 -16.26 11.36 5.53
C ASP A 42 -15.90 12.82 5.85
N VAL A 43 -16.90 13.70 5.77
CA VAL A 43 -16.74 15.15 5.94
C VAL A 43 -16.15 15.54 7.30
N ARG A 44 -16.36 14.70 8.34
CA ARG A 44 -15.82 14.94 9.69
C ARG A 44 -14.29 14.82 9.73
N LEU A 45 -13.68 14.14 8.76
CA LEU A 45 -12.23 14.00 8.63
C LEU A 45 -11.59 15.16 7.86
N GLN A 46 -12.38 15.93 7.10
CA GLN A 46 -11.87 17.01 6.25
C GLN A 46 -10.96 18.02 6.96
N PRO A 47 -11.25 18.48 8.20
CA PRO A 47 -10.36 19.41 8.89
C PRO A 47 -8.94 18.87 9.11
N ILE A 48 -8.77 17.54 9.23
CA ILE A 48 -7.46 16.90 9.37
C ILE A 48 -6.70 16.98 8.03
N TRP A 49 -7.38 16.71 6.92
CA TRP A 49 -6.79 16.80 5.59
C TRP A 49 -6.41 18.24 5.23
N ASP A 50 -7.25 19.21 5.59
CA ASP A 50 -6.95 20.63 5.41
C ASP A 50 -5.70 21.05 6.19
N PHE A 51 -5.60 20.63 7.46
CA PHE A 51 -4.40 20.87 8.26
C PHE A 51 -3.12 20.27 7.64
N LEU A 52 -3.17 19.03 7.14
CA LEU A 52 -2.01 18.38 6.51
C LEU A 52 -1.61 19.05 5.19
N LYS A 53 -2.59 19.51 4.39
CA LYS A 53 -2.33 20.33 3.19
C LYS A 53 -1.61 21.62 3.55
N ASP A 54 -2.11 22.36 4.54
CA ASP A 54 -1.52 23.63 4.98
C ASP A 54 -0.08 23.46 5.48
N LYS A 55 0.22 22.31 6.11
CA LYS A 55 1.58 21.97 6.58
C LYS A 55 2.46 21.35 5.49
N GLY A 56 1.91 21.03 4.32
CA GLY A 56 2.63 20.32 3.26
C GLY A 56 3.09 18.92 3.68
N ILE A 57 2.33 18.24 4.55
CA ILE A 57 2.64 16.90 5.04
C ILE A 57 1.86 15.87 4.22
N PRO A 58 2.54 14.98 3.48
CA PRO A 58 1.88 13.94 2.71
C PRO A 58 1.19 12.89 3.58
N VAL A 59 0.30 12.12 2.95
CA VAL A 59 -0.40 11.00 3.58
C VAL A 59 -0.07 9.69 2.87
N MET A 60 0.35 8.68 3.62
CA MET A 60 0.30 7.29 3.17
C MET A 60 -1.03 6.68 3.58
N ALA A 61 -1.84 6.23 2.63
CA ALA A 61 -3.17 5.71 2.90
C ALA A 61 -3.27 4.22 2.52
N HIS A 62 -3.49 3.35 3.51
CA HIS A 62 -3.94 1.98 3.29
C HIS A 62 -5.46 1.97 3.43
N ILE A 63 -6.18 1.95 2.31
CA ILE A 63 -7.66 1.99 2.30
C ILE A 63 -8.20 0.78 1.56
N GLY A 64 -8.84 -0.12 2.32
CA GLY A 64 -9.31 -1.42 1.84
C GLY A 64 -8.21 -2.48 1.78
N GLU A 65 -8.62 -3.74 1.68
CA GLU A 65 -7.78 -4.91 1.40
C GLU A 65 -7.73 -5.20 -0.12
N PRO A 66 -6.89 -6.12 -0.60
CA PRO A 66 -7.01 -6.64 -1.97
C PRO A 66 -8.42 -7.15 -2.23
N VAL A 67 -8.84 -7.08 -3.49
CA VAL A 67 -10.18 -7.53 -3.91
C VAL A 67 -10.49 -8.96 -3.44
N GLN A 68 -9.46 -9.82 -3.29
CA GLN A 68 -9.62 -11.19 -2.85
C GLN A 68 -10.21 -11.32 -1.43
N ALA A 69 -10.09 -10.30 -0.57
CA ALA A 69 -10.80 -10.28 0.70
C ALA A 69 -12.33 -10.39 0.52
N TRP A 70 -12.89 -9.92 -0.60
CA TRP A 70 -14.32 -9.95 -0.94
C TRP A 70 -14.68 -11.00 -2.00
N ARG A 71 -13.80 -11.97 -2.27
CA ARG A 71 -14.05 -13.03 -3.26
C ARG A 71 -13.89 -14.41 -2.62
N PRO A 72 -14.52 -15.46 -3.19
CA PRO A 72 -14.28 -16.83 -2.77
C PRO A 72 -12.78 -17.18 -2.78
N LEU A 73 -12.34 -18.06 -1.87
CA LEU A 73 -10.97 -18.60 -1.86
C LEU A 73 -10.98 -19.98 -2.51
N ASP A 74 -11.15 -20.01 -3.83
CA ASP A 74 -11.27 -21.21 -4.64
C ASP A 74 -9.94 -21.65 -5.29
N ASP A 75 -9.05 -20.71 -5.60
CA ASP A 75 -7.73 -20.99 -6.16
C ASP A 75 -6.64 -21.07 -5.07
N PRO A 76 -6.05 -22.25 -4.81
CA PRO A 76 -4.94 -22.40 -3.86
C PRO A 76 -3.64 -21.72 -4.31
N ASN A 77 -3.49 -21.39 -5.60
CA ASN A 77 -2.35 -20.63 -6.09
C ASN A 77 -2.50 -19.13 -5.89
N ASN A 78 -3.70 -18.63 -5.56
CA ASN A 78 -3.92 -17.22 -5.33
C ASN A 78 -2.99 -16.70 -4.20
N PRO A 79 -2.25 -15.59 -4.40
CA PRO A 79 -1.29 -15.07 -3.42
C PRO A 79 -1.87 -14.78 -2.02
N HIS A 80 -3.19 -14.68 -1.89
CA HIS A 80 -3.90 -14.41 -0.65
C HIS A 80 -4.60 -15.64 -0.05
N PHE A 81 -4.55 -16.81 -0.72
CA PHE A 81 -5.24 -18.02 -0.26
C PHE A 81 -4.83 -18.41 1.16
N GLY A 82 -3.53 -18.52 1.43
CA GLY A 82 -3.01 -18.89 2.75
C GLY A 82 -3.44 -17.91 3.84
N TYR A 83 -3.24 -16.61 3.59
CA TYR A 83 -3.56 -15.56 4.57
C TYR A 83 -5.03 -15.56 4.99
N TYR A 84 -5.97 -15.58 4.04
CA TYR A 84 -7.40 -15.56 4.39
C TYR A 84 -7.93 -16.91 4.87
N SER A 85 -7.23 -18.02 4.58
CA SER A 85 -7.52 -19.33 5.17
C SER A 85 -7.14 -19.38 6.66
N GLU A 86 -5.99 -18.83 7.02
CA GLU A 86 -5.47 -18.78 8.39
C GLU A 86 -6.11 -17.65 9.23
N HIS A 87 -6.60 -16.60 8.57
CA HIS A 87 -7.20 -15.44 9.21
C HIS A 87 -8.62 -15.13 8.68
N PRO A 88 -9.61 -16.01 8.92
CA PRO A 88 -10.96 -15.85 8.41
C PRO A 88 -11.67 -14.58 8.93
N GLN A 89 -11.22 -13.99 10.04
CA GLN A 89 -11.70 -12.69 10.54
C GLN A 89 -11.36 -11.52 9.62
N TYR A 90 -10.37 -11.66 8.74
CA TYR A 90 -9.98 -10.64 7.75
C TYR A 90 -10.50 -10.94 6.34
N HIS A 91 -11.16 -12.10 6.14
CA HIS A 91 -11.78 -12.46 4.87
C HIS A 91 -13.19 -11.85 4.76
N ALA A 92 -13.28 -10.60 4.32
CA ALA A 92 -14.53 -9.82 4.23
C ALA A 92 -15.69 -10.55 3.52
N PHE A 93 -15.41 -11.48 2.62
CA PHE A 93 -16.40 -12.37 2.00
C PHE A 93 -17.24 -13.15 3.03
N LYS A 94 -16.68 -13.46 4.21
CA LYS A 94 -17.38 -14.11 5.34
C LYS A 94 -18.07 -13.13 6.29
N HIS A 95 -17.89 -11.83 6.09
CA HIS A 95 -18.37 -10.74 6.94
C HIS A 95 -19.15 -9.72 6.10
N PRO A 96 -20.39 -10.07 5.66
CA PRO A 96 -21.17 -9.27 4.72
C PRO A 96 -21.58 -7.90 5.27
N GLU A 97 -21.43 -7.66 6.57
CA GLU A 97 -21.58 -6.35 7.17
C GLU A 97 -20.46 -5.37 6.79
N ILE A 98 -19.26 -5.86 6.44
CA ILE A 98 -18.17 -5.02 5.96
C ILE A 98 -18.58 -4.46 4.59
N PRO A 99 -18.45 -3.14 4.34
CA PRO A 99 -18.75 -2.54 3.05
C PRO A 99 -18.06 -3.27 1.89
N ALA A 100 -18.73 -3.32 0.75
CA ALA A 100 -18.17 -3.90 -0.46
C ALA A 100 -16.85 -3.23 -0.86
N TYR A 101 -15.97 -3.99 -1.51
CA TYR A 101 -14.71 -3.49 -2.07
C TYR A 101 -14.91 -2.19 -2.86
N GLU A 102 -15.89 -2.19 -3.77
CA GLU A 102 -16.18 -1.07 -4.67
C GLU A 102 -16.60 0.19 -3.90
N THR A 103 -17.32 0.04 -2.78
CA THR A 103 -17.69 1.16 -1.90
C THR A 103 -16.47 1.82 -1.28
N ILE A 104 -15.54 1.01 -0.75
CA ILE A 104 -14.32 1.50 -0.08
C ILE A 104 -13.37 2.16 -1.08
N ILE A 105 -13.20 1.53 -2.26
CA ILE A 105 -12.35 2.07 -3.34
C ILE A 105 -12.94 3.37 -3.88
N THR A 106 -14.26 3.47 -4.05
CA THR A 106 -14.93 4.70 -4.49
C THR A 106 -14.76 5.83 -3.46
N ALA A 107 -14.90 5.53 -2.18
CA ALA A 107 -14.67 6.51 -1.12
C ALA A 107 -13.23 7.04 -1.12
N ARG A 108 -12.24 6.16 -1.34
CA ARG A 108 -10.84 6.59 -1.50
C ARG A 108 -10.67 7.50 -2.72
N ASP A 109 -11.21 7.12 -3.87
CA ASP A 109 -11.08 7.89 -5.11
C ASP A 109 -11.75 9.27 -4.97
N ASN A 110 -12.91 9.36 -4.29
CA ASN A 110 -13.55 10.63 -3.92
C ASN A 110 -12.66 11.48 -3.00
N TRP A 111 -12.06 10.86 -1.98
CA TRP A 111 -11.16 11.53 -1.04
C TRP A 111 -9.92 12.10 -1.74
N ILE A 112 -9.28 11.32 -2.61
CA ILE A 112 -8.12 11.76 -3.39
C ILE A 112 -8.51 12.95 -4.28
N LYS A 113 -9.63 12.83 -5.02
CA LYS A 113 -10.14 13.88 -5.90
C LYS A 113 -10.45 15.18 -5.16
N LYS A 114 -11.05 15.09 -3.96
CA LYS A 114 -11.40 16.25 -3.13
C LYS A 114 -10.17 16.96 -2.56
N ASN A 115 -9.06 16.25 -2.41
CA ASN A 115 -7.82 16.76 -1.83
C ASN A 115 -6.71 16.83 -2.87
N SER A 116 -6.97 17.45 -4.03
CA SER A 116 -6.02 17.55 -5.16
C SER A 116 -4.65 18.14 -4.80
N ASP A 117 -4.59 18.95 -3.75
CA ASP A 117 -3.36 19.61 -3.30
C ASP A 117 -2.62 18.82 -2.20
N LEU A 118 -3.19 17.70 -1.73
CA LEU A 118 -2.57 16.78 -0.78
C LEU A 118 -1.84 15.68 -1.53
N GLN A 119 -0.53 15.53 -1.29
CA GLN A 119 0.25 14.42 -1.86
C GLN A 119 -0.09 13.11 -1.12
N ILE A 120 -0.48 12.07 -1.87
CA ILE A 120 -1.02 10.83 -1.32
C ILE A 120 -0.27 9.61 -1.86
N LEU A 121 0.38 8.86 -0.97
CA LEU A 121 0.92 7.53 -1.26
C LEU A 121 -0.13 6.46 -0.93
N SER A 122 -0.77 5.91 -1.96
CA SER A 122 -1.72 4.82 -1.81
C SER A 122 -0.98 3.50 -1.61
N ALA A 123 -0.97 3.03 -0.36
CA ALA A 123 -0.29 1.81 0.06
C ALA A 123 -0.84 0.59 -0.67
N HIS A 124 0.02 -0.41 -0.89
CA HIS A 124 -0.31 -1.68 -1.50
C HIS A 124 -1.03 -1.52 -2.84
N LYS A 125 -0.52 -0.59 -3.66
CA LYS A 125 -1.08 -0.16 -4.94
C LYS A 125 -2.52 0.36 -4.84
N GLY A 126 -2.85 1.01 -3.72
CA GLY A 126 -4.21 1.45 -3.43
C GLY A 126 -5.18 0.27 -3.46
N SER A 127 -4.78 -0.90 -2.96
CA SER A 127 -5.65 -2.07 -2.87
C SER A 127 -6.23 -2.54 -4.22
N MET A 128 -5.61 -2.16 -5.33
CA MET A 128 -5.94 -2.52 -6.72
C MET A 128 -4.83 -3.36 -7.36
N SER A 129 -4.01 -4.03 -6.56
CA SER A 129 -2.81 -4.74 -7.00
C SER A 129 -3.05 -5.83 -8.05
N HIS A 130 -4.26 -6.40 -8.08
CA HIS A 130 -4.69 -7.43 -9.04
C HIS A 130 -4.76 -6.93 -10.50
N ASP A 131 -4.84 -5.62 -10.74
CA ASP A 131 -4.87 -5.06 -12.09
C ASP A 131 -4.16 -3.69 -12.18
N VAL A 132 -2.98 -3.69 -12.81
CA VAL A 132 -2.24 -2.45 -13.10
C VAL A 132 -2.98 -1.48 -14.02
N GLY A 133 -3.98 -1.95 -14.78
CA GLY A 133 -4.88 -1.10 -15.58
C GLY A 133 -5.73 -0.17 -14.69
N MET A 134 -6.36 -0.73 -13.65
CA MET A 134 -7.13 0.07 -12.69
C MET A 134 -6.26 1.14 -12.02
N ILE A 135 -5.03 0.80 -11.66
CA ILE A 135 -4.08 1.73 -11.04
C ILE A 135 -3.72 2.85 -12.03
N SER A 136 -3.44 2.48 -13.29
CA SER A 136 -3.12 3.41 -14.38
C SER A 136 -4.20 4.48 -14.53
N GLU A 137 -5.48 4.08 -14.58
CA GLU A 137 -6.62 5.00 -14.70
C GLU A 137 -6.65 6.06 -13.59
N ARG A 138 -6.36 5.67 -12.34
CA ARG A 138 -6.35 6.59 -11.19
C ARG A 138 -5.11 7.47 -11.20
N LEU A 139 -3.95 6.94 -11.56
CA LEU A 139 -2.75 7.75 -11.74
C LEU A 139 -2.96 8.82 -12.83
N GLU A 140 -3.64 8.52 -13.94
CA GLU A 140 -3.97 9.56 -14.93
C GLU A 140 -4.96 10.60 -14.40
N SER A 141 -5.95 10.16 -13.61
CA SER A 141 -7.01 11.03 -13.11
C SER A 141 -6.59 11.90 -11.93
N TYR A 142 -5.61 11.45 -11.14
CA TYR A 142 -5.20 12.06 -9.87
C TYR A 142 -3.69 12.35 -9.87
N PRO A 143 -3.27 13.57 -10.28
CA PRO A 143 -1.85 13.95 -10.30
C PRO A 143 -1.14 13.86 -8.95
N ASN A 144 -1.90 13.96 -7.85
CA ASN A 144 -1.42 13.92 -6.47
C ASN A 144 -1.31 12.50 -5.88
N MET A 145 -1.62 11.45 -6.66
CA MET A 145 -1.57 10.06 -6.23
C MET A 145 -0.25 9.37 -6.62
N TYR A 146 0.31 8.63 -5.67
CA TYR A 146 1.49 7.77 -5.78
C TYR A 146 1.12 6.37 -5.28
N VAL A 147 1.89 5.35 -5.64
CA VAL A 147 1.61 3.96 -5.25
C VAL A 147 2.89 3.18 -4.94
N GLU A 148 2.77 2.12 -4.16
CA GLU A 148 3.89 1.22 -3.83
C GLU A 148 3.42 -0.27 -3.77
N PRO A 149 4.27 -1.26 -4.10
CA PRO A 149 3.89 -2.68 -4.26
C PRO A 149 4.00 -3.55 -2.99
N ALA A 150 4.33 -2.99 -1.84
CA ALA A 150 4.60 -3.76 -0.61
C ALA A 150 3.46 -4.72 -0.27
N ALA A 151 3.81 -5.94 0.16
CA ALA A 151 2.91 -7.08 0.34
C ALA A 151 2.12 -7.56 -0.90
N ARG A 152 2.31 -6.95 -2.09
CA ARG A 152 1.51 -7.21 -3.31
C ARG A 152 2.33 -7.72 -4.51
N PHE A 153 3.59 -8.10 -4.31
CA PHE A 153 4.40 -8.65 -5.39
C PHE A 153 3.85 -9.96 -5.97
N GLY A 154 3.14 -10.78 -5.18
CA GLY A 154 2.42 -11.94 -5.70
C GLY A 154 1.34 -11.56 -6.73
N ASP A 155 0.59 -10.48 -6.48
CA ASP A 155 -0.45 -10.00 -7.40
C ASP A 155 0.14 -9.46 -8.71
N LEU A 156 1.30 -8.80 -8.63
CA LEU A 156 2.03 -8.35 -9.80
C LEU A 156 2.61 -9.52 -10.60
N ALA A 157 3.18 -10.51 -9.90
CA ALA A 157 3.76 -11.70 -10.53
C ALA A 157 2.72 -12.55 -11.27
N GLY A 158 1.47 -12.56 -10.80
CA GLY A 158 0.35 -13.25 -11.46
C GLY A 158 -0.19 -12.54 -12.72
N GLN A 159 0.26 -11.32 -13.01
CA GLN A 159 -0.11 -10.59 -14.22
C GLN A 159 0.93 -10.80 -15.34
N ASP A 160 0.55 -10.42 -16.57
CA ASP A 160 1.49 -10.41 -17.70
C ASP A 160 2.68 -9.48 -17.41
N SER A 161 3.90 -10.03 -17.36
CA SER A 161 5.10 -9.28 -17.01
C SER A 161 5.39 -8.11 -17.96
N LYS A 162 4.99 -8.19 -19.24
CA LYS A 162 5.17 -7.07 -20.18
C LYS A 162 4.21 -5.92 -19.85
N LYS A 163 2.95 -6.24 -19.52
CA LYS A 163 1.96 -5.26 -19.03
C LYS A 163 2.44 -4.59 -17.74
N VAL A 164 2.97 -5.35 -16.79
CA VAL A 164 3.48 -4.81 -15.53
C VAL A 164 4.75 -3.96 -15.77
N SER A 165 5.70 -4.42 -16.58
CA SER A 165 6.91 -3.66 -16.92
C SER A 165 6.57 -2.33 -17.58
N ALA A 166 5.64 -2.32 -18.56
CA ALA A 166 5.16 -1.10 -19.20
C ALA A 166 4.47 -0.13 -18.23
N PHE A 167 3.76 -0.64 -17.22
CA PHE A 167 3.18 0.18 -16.14
C PHE A 167 4.28 0.86 -15.31
N PHE A 168 5.31 0.11 -14.89
CA PHE A 168 6.44 0.70 -14.17
C PHE A 168 7.19 1.73 -15.02
N GLU A 169 7.39 1.47 -16.31
CA GLU A 169 8.04 2.41 -17.22
C GLU A 169 7.26 3.71 -17.37
N LYS A 170 5.94 3.62 -17.61
CA LYS A 170 5.07 4.78 -17.80
C LYS A 170 4.93 5.65 -16.55
N TYR A 171 4.83 5.03 -15.37
CA TYR A 171 4.57 5.72 -14.11
C TYR A 171 5.77 5.73 -13.16
N GLN A 172 6.99 5.60 -13.69
CA GLN A 172 8.23 5.46 -12.94
C GLN A 172 8.45 6.56 -11.89
N ASP A 173 7.93 7.77 -12.09
CA ASP A 173 8.08 8.90 -11.14
C ASP A 173 7.02 8.90 -10.02
N ARG A 174 6.06 7.98 -10.05
CA ARG A 174 4.95 7.87 -9.08
C ARG A 174 4.83 6.51 -8.40
N ILE A 175 5.81 5.65 -8.60
CA ILE A 175 5.88 4.32 -7.98
C ILE A 175 7.05 4.28 -7.01
N PHE A 176 6.80 3.95 -5.75
CA PHE A 176 7.86 3.72 -4.77
C PHE A 176 8.06 2.22 -4.58
N PHE A 177 9.20 1.84 -4.02
CA PHE A 177 9.45 0.53 -3.47
C PHE A 177 8.97 0.46 -2.02
N GLY A 178 8.56 -0.73 -1.60
CA GLY A 178 8.22 -1.04 -0.22
C GLY A 178 8.14 -2.55 -0.02
N THR A 179 8.38 -3.01 1.21
CA THR A 179 8.36 -4.44 1.57
C THR A 179 7.14 -4.83 2.39
N ASP A 180 6.63 -3.91 3.22
CA ASP A 180 5.64 -4.18 4.29
C ASP A 180 6.20 -5.16 5.33
N TYR A 181 7.52 -5.09 5.53
CA TYR A 181 8.19 -5.87 6.54
C TYR A 181 7.78 -5.40 7.95
N GLY A 182 7.46 -6.35 8.82
CA GLY A 182 7.15 -6.10 10.22
C GLY A 182 7.79 -7.18 11.09
N ASN A 183 8.10 -6.82 12.33
CA ASN A 183 8.57 -7.73 13.36
C ASN A 183 7.41 -8.11 14.30
N ASN A 184 7.45 -9.31 14.87
CA ASN A 184 6.40 -9.85 15.73
C ASN A 184 6.79 -9.89 17.23
N GLY A 185 7.95 -9.34 17.59
CA GLY A 185 8.47 -9.35 18.97
C GLY A 185 9.42 -8.19 19.24
N GLU A 186 9.69 -7.93 20.52
CA GLU A 186 10.67 -6.91 20.91
C GLU A 186 12.08 -7.41 20.60
N GLN A 187 12.95 -6.51 20.10
CA GLN A 187 14.32 -6.86 19.76
C GLN A 187 15.09 -7.43 20.98
N GLY A 188 14.76 -6.98 22.19
CA GLY A 188 15.38 -7.45 23.44
C GLY A 188 15.06 -8.90 23.80
N ASP A 189 14.01 -9.47 23.22
CA ASP A 189 13.59 -10.86 23.46
C ASP A 189 14.23 -11.85 22.46
N MET A 190 14.96 -11.34 21.46
CA MET A 190 15.58 -12.15 20.40
C MET A 190 17.01 -12.53 20.75
N THR A 191 17.39 -13.79 20.53
CA THR A 191 18.79 -14.20 20.63
C THR A 191 19.59 -13.72 19.43
N ASP A 192 20.93 -13.71 19.53
CA ASP A 192 21.80 -13.42 18.37
C ASP A 192 21.51 -14.35 17.18
N ALA A 193 21.14 -15.61 17.45
CA ALA A 193 20.74 -16.57 16.42
C ALA A 193 19.41 -16.20 15.75
N ASP A 194 18.44 -15.70 16.52
CA ASP A 194 17.16 -15.25 15.97
C ASP A 194 17.35 -14.01 15.09
N LEU A 195 18.15 -13.04 15.54
CA LEU A 195 18.49 -11.84 14.77
C LEU A 195 19.25 -12.16 13.49
N GLN A 196 20.17 -13.13 13.54
CA GLN A 196 20.89 -13.58 12.35
C GLN A 196 19.94 -14.25 11.34
N LYS A 197 19.03 -15.11 11.82
CA LYS A 197 18.02 -15.74 10.96
C LYS A 197 17.07 -14.72 10.35
N GLU A 198 16.65 -13.71 11.12
CA GLU A 198 15.81 -12.62 10.62
C GLU A 198 16.51 -11.84 9.50
N ARG A 199 17.80 -11.52 9.68
CA ARG A 199 18.63 -10.85 8.67
C ARG A 199 18.75 -11.68 7.39
N GLU A 200 19.00 -12.97 7.50
CA GLU A 200 19.10 -13.88 6.35
C GLU A 200 17.77 -13.97 5.59
N GLN A 201 16.64 -14.03 6.30
CA GLN A 201 15.32 -14.02 5.68
C GLN A 201 15.04 -12.69 4.96
N LEU A 202 15.34 -11.57 5.59
CA LEU A 202 15.14 -10.24 5.00
C LEU A 202 15.98 -10.06 3.73
N ASP A 203 17.24 -10.50 3.74
CA ASP A 203 18.12 -10.45 2.58
C ASP A 203 17.60 -11.33 1.44
N ALA A 204 17.14 -12.54 1.75
CA ALA A 204 16.54 -13.45 0.77
C ALA A 204 15.26 -12.86 0.14
N ASP A 205 14.36 -12.33 0.97
CA ASP A 205 13.10 -11.72 0.53
C ASP A 205 13.39 -10.50 -0.35
N TYR A 206 14.25 -9.59 0.12
CA TYR A 206 14.63 -8.40 -0.64
C TYR A 206 15.29 -8.77 -1.97
N THR A 207 16.19 -9.75 -1.97
CA THR A 207 16.86 -10.25 -3.18
C THR A 207 15.86 -10.82 -4.19
N GLN A 208 14.82 -11.52 -3.73
CA GLN A 208 13.77 -12.03 -4.60
C GLN A 208 12.96 -10.89 -5.25
N LEU A 209 12.59 -9.88 -4.47
CA LEU A 209 11.88 -8.70 -4.97
C LEU A 209 12.74 -7.87 -5.93
N TRP A 210 14.03 -7.73 -5.63
CA TRP A 210 15.01 -7.10 -6.50
C TRP A 210 15.13 -7.85 -7.83
N LYS A 211 15.26 -9.18 -7.82
CA LYS A 211 15.31 -10.00 -9.04
C LYS A 211 14.06 -9.83 -9.88
N TYR A 212 12.89 -9.80 -9.26
CA TYR A 212 11.63 -9.57 -9.97
C TYR A 212 11.62 -8.24 -10.73
N LEU A 213 12.10 -7.16 -10.14
CA LEU A 213 12.08 -5.84 -10.78
C LEU A 213 13.23 -5.66 -11.79
N SER A 214 14.41 -6.21 -11.52
CA SER A 214 15.65 -5.85 -12.23
C SER A 214 16.08 -6.82 -13.33
N THR A 215 15.70 -8.11 -13.27
CA THR A 215 16.16 -9.11 -14.24
C THR A 215 15.05 -9.55 -15.17
N THR A 216 15.37 -10.38 -16.16
CA THR A 216 14.41 -11.07 -17.03
C THR A 216 14.41 -12.58 -16.78
N ASP A 217 14.87 -13.01 -15.61
CA ASP A 217 14.97 -14.42 -15.26
C ASP A 217 13.59 -14.98 -14.91
N PRO A 218 13.35 -16.28 -15.14
CA PRO A 218 12.19 -16.95 -14.57
C PRO A 218 12.30 -17.01 -13.04
N LEU A 219 11.19 -16.76 -12.36
CA LEU A 219 11.10 -16.84 -10.90
C LEU A 219 9.67 -17.21 -10.47
N GLU A 220 9.51 -17.49 -9.18
CA GLU A 220 8.22 -17.72 -8.56
C GLU A 220 8.08 -16.81 -7.35
N ILE A 221 6.95 -16.10 -7.22
CA ILE A 221 6.66 -15.24 -6.07
C ILE A 221 5.26 -15.59 -5.56
N ARG A 222 5.17 -16.03 -4.30
CA ARG A 222 3.89 -16.44 -3.67
C ARG A 222 3.07 -17.38 -4.59
N ASN A 223 3.69 -18.47 -5.04
CA ASN A 223 3.11 -19.48 -5.94
C ASN A 223 2.79 -19.00 -7.37
N GLN A 224 3.18 -17.77 -7.73
CA GLN A 224 3.00 -17.23 -9.08
C GLN A 224 4.29 -17.39 -9.88
N LYS A 225 4.27 -18.30 -10.86
CA LYS A 225 5.37 -18.43 -11.84
C LYS A 225 5.35 -17.25 -12.77
N THR A 226 6.47 -16.55 -12.87
CA THR A 226 6.58 -15.30 -13.61
C THR A 226 7.97 -15.15 -14.21
N VAL A 227 8.17 -14.07 -14.95
CA VAL A 227 9.48 -13.60 -15.42
C VAL A 227 9.71 -12.20 -14.89
N GLY A 228 10.96 -11.88 -14.55
CA GLY A 228 11.32 -10.55 -14.08
C GLY A 228 11.01 -9.45 -15.12
N LEU A 229 10.84 -8.23 -14.63
CA LEU A 229 10.39 -7.08 -15.41
C LEU A 229 11.49 -6.42 -16.25
N GLY A 230 12.76 -6.70 -15.92
CA GLY A 230 13.93 -6.15 -16.62
C GLY A 230 14.00 -4.62 -16.61
N LEU A 231 13.58 -3.97 -15.52
CA LEU A 231 13.56 -2.50 -15.45
C LEU A 231 14.99 -1.95 -15.53
N PRO A 232 15.24 -0.92 -16.38
CA PRO A 232 16.54 -0.25 -16.41
C PRO A 232 16.93 0.34 -15.05
N GLU A 233 18.24 0.42 -14.80
CA GLU A 233 18.79 1.00 -13.57
C GLU A 233 18.24 2.40 -13.26
N SER A 234 18.04 3.24 -14.30
CA SER A 234 17.46 4.57 -14.13
C SER A 234 16.03 4.56 -13.58
N ILE A 235 15.24 3.54 -13.89
CA ILE A 235 13.89 3.34 -13.34
C ILE A 235 13.99 2.76 -11.93
N LEU A 236 14.89 1.80 -11.71
CA LEU A 236 15.11 1.20 -10.39
C LEU A 236 15.54 2.25 -9.37
N GLN A 237 16.46 3.16 -9.72
CA GLN A 237 16.90 4.24 -8.83
C GLN A 237 15.73 5.15 -8.40
N LYS A 238 14.79 5.42 -9.31
CA LYS A 238 13.59 6.18 -8.99
C LYS A 238 12.69 5.45 -8.01
N VAL A 239 12.37 4.20 -8.33
CA VAL A 239 11.46 3.35 -7.56
C VAL A 239 12.02 3.10 -6.16
N TYR A 240 13.30 2.75 -6.03
CA TYR A 240 13.91 2.40 -4.75
C TYR A 240 14.26 3.59 -3.86
N TYR A 241 14.50 4.78 -4.43
CA TYR A 241 15.02 5.91 -3.66
C TYR A 241 14.48 7.27 -4.09
N GLN A 242 14.74 7.70 -5.33
CA GLN A 242 14.57 9.11 -5.71
C GLN A 242 13.15 9.62 -5.49
N ASN A 243 12.14 8.79 -5.77
CA ASN A 243 10.76 9.19 -5.63
C ASN A 243 10.40 9.44 -4.15
N ALA A 244 10.82 8.54 -3.25
CA ALA A 244 10.60 8.71 -1.81
C ALA A 244 11.38 9.91 -1.25
N ALA A 245 12.64 10.07 -1.66
CA ALA A 245 13.47 11.20 -1.26
C ALA A 245 12.85 12.55 -1.68
N ASN A 246 12.39 12.66 -2.93
CA ASN A 246 11.71 13.85 -3.44
C ASN A 246 10.38 14.11 -2.71
N PHE A 247 9.58 13.05 -2.51
CA PHE A 247 8.25 13.15 -1.91
C PHE A 247 8.30 13.57 -0.43
N LEU A 248 9.28 13.05 0.32
CA LEU A 248 9.46 13.37 1.75
C LEU A 248 10.44 14.52 2.00
N LYS A 249 11.06 15.05 0.93
CA LYS A 249 12.12 16.08 1.00
C LYS A 249 13.26 15.64 1.93
N LEU A 250 13.75 14.42 1.71
CA LEU A 250 14.92 13.90 2.42
C LEU A 250 16.18 14.59 1.87
N GLU A 251 17.10 14.95 2.77
CA GLU A 251 18.41 15.51 2.44
C GLU A 251 19.39 14.45 1.95
#